data_AF-A0A3Q8XVX7-F1
#
_entry.id   AF-A0A3Q8XVX7-F1
#
_cell.length_a   1.000
_cell.length_b   1.000
_cell.length_c   1.000
_cell.angle_alpha   90.00
_cell.angle_beta   90.00
_cell.angle_gamma   90.00
#
_symmetry.space_group_name_H-M   'P 1'
#
loop_
_entity.id
_entity.type
_entity.pdbx_description
1 polymer ?
#
loop_
_entity_poly.entity_id
_entity_poly.type
_entity_poly.pdbx_seq_one_letter_code
_entity_poly.pdbx_strand_id
1 'polypeptide(L)'
;MSNLKETEATQAAGEVPVKEQTPDIKAPKTRKRTAQRAGAIRTRAANSALQASSSKAIASPTVRAARRNYSENERAQKLGEIEKQIGRGESIKAAVQNAGISEQTYYHWKRAAGQTTQSDELKDLVKLEEENARLKKLLADRLRKENAELRKKLGLA
;
A
#
# COMPACT_ATOMS: atom_id res chain seq x y z
N MET A 1 -41.23 19.57 45.96
CA MET A 1 -40.23 20.65 45.80
C MET A 1 -38.85 20.01 45.64
N SER A 2 -38.54 19.48 44.45
CA SER A 2 -37.18 19.00 44.12
C SER A 2 -36.92 19.35 42.67
N ASN A 3 -35.83 20.09 42.49
CA ASN A 3 -35.61 21.06 41.46
C ASN A 3 -35.19 20.45 40.11
N LEU A 4 -35.67 21.07 39.04
CA LEU A 4 -35.20 20.94 37.67
C LEU A 4 -33.70 21.27 37.62
N LYS A 5 -32.91 20.40 36.99
CA LYS A 5 -31.61 20.78 36.43
C LYS A 5 -31.71 20.68 34.93
N GLU A 6 -32.11 21.81 34.36
CA GLU A 6 -31.83 22.19 32.98
C GLU A 6 -30.30 22.28 32.82
N THR A 7 -29.77 21.65 31.78
CA THR A 7 -28.49 22.04 31.20
C THR A 7 -28.73 22.20 29.71
N GLU A 8 -28.92 23.46 29.32
CA GLU A 8 -28.97 23.93 27.94
C GLU A 8 -27.68 23.61 27.20
N ALA A 9 -27.84 23.40 25.90
CA ALA A 9 -26.78 23.31 24.92
C ALA A 9 -26.09 24.66 24.73
N THR A 10 -24.76 24.67 24.60
CA THR A 10 -24.11 25.63 23.69
C THR A 10 -22.84 25.02 23.10
N GLN A 11 -22.96 24.68 21.82
CA GLN A 11 -21.85 24.58 20.88
C GLN A 11 -21.22 25.96 20.72
N ALA A 12 -19.89 26.04 20.64
CA ALA A 12 -19.15 26.74 19.58
C ALA A 12 -17.70 26.92 20.02
N ALA A 13 -16.82 26.12 19.44
CA ALA A 13 -15.41 26.38 19.38
C ALA A 13 -15.19 27.63 18.52
N GLY A 14 -14.64 28.68 19.13
CA GLY A 14 -14.20 29.91 18.46
C GLY A 14 -12.69 30.02 18.52
N GLU A 15 -12.06 29.77 17.38
CA GLU A 15 -10.85 30.43 16.84
C GLU A 15 -9.67 30.73 17.79
N VAL A 16 -8.65 29.88 17.69
CA VAL A 16 -7.26 30.24 18.02
C VAL A 16 -6.57 30.66 16.72
N PRO A 17 -5.95 31.85 16.64
CA PRO A 17 -5.35 32.33 15.40
C PRO A 17 -4.02 31.61 15.17
N VAL A 18 -3.99 30.67 14.23
CA VAL A 18 -2.74 30.05 13.76
C VAL A 18 -2.14 30.94 12.69
N LYS A 19 -1.05 31.61 13.07
CA LYS A 19 -0.15 32.38 12.22
C LYS A 19 0.53 31.42 11.23
N GLU A 20 0.09 31.44 9.98
CA GLU A 20 0.68 30.68 8.87
C GLU A 20 2.08 31.25 8.55
N GLN A 21 3.12 30.54 8.98
CA GLN A 21 4.50 30.73 8.53
C GLN A 21 4.82 29.64 7.51
N THR A 22 4.89 30.02 6.24
CA THR A 22 5.42 29.19 5.17
C THR A 22 6.96 29.28 5.17
N PRO A 23 7.70 28.16 5.25
CA PRO A 23 9.12 28.16 4.93
C PRO A 23 9.32 28.05 3.42
N ASP A 24 10.04 29.03 2.90
CA ASP A 24 10.52 29.19 1.54
C ASP A 24 11.36 27.97 1.08
N ILE A 25 10.87 27.19 0.11
CA ILE A 25 11.65 26.11 -0.52
C ILE A 25 12.01 26.50 -1.95
N LYS A 26 13.29 26.84 -2.08
CA LYS A 26 14.03 27.14 -3.31
C LYS A 26 13.93 25.99 -4.34
N ALA A 27 13.31 26.28 -5.47
CA ALA A 27 13.18 25.39 -6.63
C ALA A 27 14.55 25.05 -7.28
N PRO A 28 14.82 23.78 -7.64
CA PRO A 28 15.99 23.41 -8.43
C PRO A 28 15.73 23.57 -9.94
N LYS A 29 16.75 24.09 -10.62
CA LYS A 29 16.79 24.49 -12.03
C LYS A 29 16.55 23.33 -13.00
N THR A 30 15.71 23.58 -14.01
CA THR A 30 15.50 22.74 -15.17
C THR A 30 16.77 22.63 -16.03
N ARG A 31 17.26 21.41 -16.26
CA ARG A 31 18.31 21.13 -17.26
C ARG A 31 17.68 20.61 -18.55
N LYS A 32 18.09 21.25 -19.64
CA LYS A 32 17.60 21.10 -21.01
C LYS A 32 17.80 19.66 -21.52
N ARG A 33 16.78 19.14 -22.21
CA ARG A 33 16.82 17.89 -22.98
C ARG A 33 17.64 18.13 -24.25
N THR A 34 18.74 17.41 -24.41
CA THR A 34 19.44 17.31 -25.70
C THR A 34 19.43 15.86 -26.16
N ALA A 35 18.65 15.67 -27.23
CA ALA A 35 18.80 14.78 -28.37
C ALA A 35 19.56 13.44 -28.24
N GLN A 36 18.83 12.41 -28.69
CA GLN A 36 19.29 11.37 -29.62
C GLN A 36 20.33 10.36 -29.12
N ARG A 37 19.89 9.10 -29.05
CA ARG A 37 20.54 8.01 -29.80
C ARG A 37 19.54 6.90 -30.06
N ALA A 38 19.18 6.78 -31.33
CA ALA A 38 18.37 5.71 -31.88
C ALA A 38 19.06 4.35 -31.66
N GLY A 39 18.27 3.35 -31.28
CA GLY A 39 18.73 1.97 -31.08
C GLY A 39 19.19 1.36 -32.40
N ALA A 40 20.47 1.03 -32.48
CA ALA A 40 21.01 0.22 -33.56
C ALA A 40 20.63 -1.25 -33.33
N ILE A 41 19.81 -1.77 -34.24
CA ILE A 41 19.49 -3.19 -34.40
C ILE A 41 20.80 -3.93 -34.69
N ARG A 42 21.27 -4.76 -33.75
CA ARG A 42 22.40 -5.65 -33.98
C ARG A 42 21.92 -6.90 -34.71
N THR A 43 22.15 -6.93 -36.02
CA THR A 43 22.03 -8.12 -36.85
C THR A 43 23.06 -9.17 -36.42
N ARG A 44 22.62 -10.43 -36.31
CA ARG A 44 23.49 -11.59 -36.10
C ARG A 44 24.28 -11.83 -37.39
N ALA A 45 25.61 -11.75 -37.30
CA ALA A 45 26.51 -12.27 -38.31
C ALA A 45 27.37 -13.37 -37.67
N ALA A 46 27.36 -14.53 -38.30
CA ALA A 46 28.25 -15.63 -38.02
C ALA A 46 29.70 -15.20 -38.25
N ASN A 47 30.63 -15.71 -37.45
CA ASN A 47 32.00 -15.90 -37.92
C ASN A 47 32.64 -17.09 -37.21
N SER A 48 33.20 -17.94 -38.07
CA SER A 48 33.96 -19.14 -37.85
C SER A 48 35.30 -18.90 -37.17
N ALA A 49 35.71 -19.90 -36.39
CA ALA A 49 37.06 -20.41 -36.19
C ALA A 49 38.21 -19.42 -36.02
N LEU A 50 38.85 -19.44 -34.84
CA LEU A 50 40.30 -19.70 -34.70
C LEU A 50 40.58 -20.17 -33.26
N GLN A 51 41.36 -21.24 -33.20
CA GLN A 51 41.74 -22.03 -32.03
C GLN A 51 42.92 -21.42 -31.26
N ALA A 52 43.11 -21.95 -30.04
CA ALA A 52 44.33 -22.02 -29.22
C ALA A 52 44.69 -20.85 -28.30
N SER A 53 44.61 -21.08 -26.98
CA SER A 53 45.76 -21.58 -26.22
C SER A 53 45.41 -21.79 -24.74
N SER A 54 46.15 -22.72 -24.15
CA SER A 54 45.92 -23.38 -22.87
C SER A 54 46.10 -22.48 -21.64
N SER A 55 45.09 -22.47 -20.77
CA SER A 55 45.31 -22.48 -19.33
C SER A 55 44.17 -23.26 -18.67
N LYS A 56 44.54 -24.38 -18.06
CA LYS A 56 43.65 -25.34 -17.41
C LYS A 56 43.02 -24.69 -16.17
N ALA A 57 41.91 -23.99 -16.37
CA ALA A 57 40.99 -23.62 -15.30
C ALA A 57 40.04 -24.79 -15.05
N ILE A 58 40.02 -25.31 -13.83
CA ILE A 58 39.03 -26.28 -13.38
C ILE A 58 37.70 -25.52 -13.30
N ALA A 59 36.95 -25.53 -14.40
CA ALA A 59 35.57 -25.09 -14.40
C ALA A 59 34.75 -26.17 -13.67
N SER A 60 34.60 -26.04 -12.36
CA SER A 60 33.55 -26.75 -11.64
C SER A 60 32.21 -26.35 -12.28
N PRO A 61 31.38 -27.31 -12.74
CA PRO A 61 30.07 -26.98 -13.25
C PRO A 61 29.26 -26.41 -12.08
N THR A 62 29.01 -25.10 -12.09
CA THR A 62 28.00 -24.53 -11.20
C THR A 62 26.68 -25.10 -11.69
N VAL A 63 26.19 -26.12 -10.98
CA VAL A 63 24.86 -26.67 -11.21
C VAL A 63 23.91 -25.54 -10.84
N ARG A 64 23.36 -24.85 -11.86
CA ARG A 64 22.46 -23.73 -11.64
C ARG A 64 21.23 -24.27 -10.93
N ALA A 65 21.17 -24.07 -9.62
CA ALA A 65 20.08 -24.55 -8.78
C ALA A 65 18.74 -24.11 -9.38
N ALA A 66 17.80 -25.05 -9.46
CA ALA A 66 16.45 -24.78 -9.93
C ALA A 66 15.85 -23.61 -9.13
N ARG A 67 15.20 -22.66 -9.82
CA ARG A 67 14.55 -21.53 -9.16
C ARG A 67 13.44 -22.07 -8.27
N ARG A 68 13.53 -21.79 -6.97
CA ARG A 68 12.45 -22.13 -6.02
C ARG A 68 11.29 -21.17 -6.24
N ASN A 69 10.13 -21.72 -6.57
CA ASN A 69 8.88 -20.96 -6.65
C ASN A 69 8.13 -21.15 -5.33
N TYR A 70 8.05 -20.08 -4.54
CA TYR A 70 7.30 -20.10 -3.27
C TYR A 70 5.83 -19.79 -3.52
N SER A 71 4.94 -20.61 -2.96
CA SER A 71 3.49 -20.32 -2.89
C SER A 71 3.21 -19.17 -1.93
N GLU A 72 2.03 -18.54 -2.02
CA GLU A 72 1.68 -17.41 -1.17
C GLU A 72 1.65 -17.78 0.32
N ASN A 73 1.14 -18.97 0.65
CA ASN A 73 1.13 -19.50 2.01
C ASN A 73 2.55 -19.74 2.54
N GLU A 74 3.45 -20.28 1.73
CA GLU A 74 4.86 -20.47 2.12
C GLU A 74 5.56 -19.13 2.36
N ARG A 75 5.28 -18.10 1.54
CA ARG A 75 5.83 -16.76 1.73
C ARG A 75 5.35 -16.16 3.04
N ALA A 76 4.06 -16.26 3.34
CA ALA A 76 3.47 -15.77 4.58
C ALA A 76 4.06 -16.48 5.81
N GLN A 77 4.22 -17.81 5.74
CA GLN A 77 4.86 -18.57 6.80
C GLN A 77 6.31 -18.10 7.04
N LYS A 78 7.09 -17.96 5.97
CA LYS A 78 8.49 -17.49 6.05
C LYS A 78 8.60 -16.07 6.59
N LEU A 79 7.72 -15.15 6.17
CA LEU A 79 7.65 -13.80 6.73
C LEU A 79 7.35 -13.83 8.23
N GLY A 80 6.38 -14.65 8.66
CA GLY A 80 6.04 -14.80 10.07
C GLY A 80 7.16 -15.43 10.92
N GLU A 81 7.89 -16.40 10.38
CA GLU A 81 9.09 -16.96 11.03
C GLU A 81 10.16 -15.88 11.25
N ILE A 82 10.44 -15.07 10.23
CA ILE A 82 11.41 -13.98 10.29
C ILE A 82 10.97 -12.91 11.29
N GLU A 83 9.70 -12.51 11.28
CA GLU A 83 9.15 -11.51 12.20
C GLU A 83 9.22 -11.97 13.66
N LYS A 84 8.97 -13.26 13.93
CA LYS A 84 9.14 -13.84 15.27
C LYS A 84 10.59 -13.78 15.74
N GLN A 85 11.55 -14.06 14.86
CA GLN A 85 12.98 -13.98 15.17
C GLN A 85 13.42 -12.53 15.44
N ILE A 86 12.97 -11.59 14.60
CA ILE A 86 13.20 -10.15 14.81
C ILE A 86 12.58 -9.68 16.14
N GLY A 87 11.38 -10.15 16.47
CA GLY A 87 10.72 -9.83 17.75
C GLY A 87 11.47 -10.36 18.98
N ARG A 88 12.29 -11.41 18.81
CA ARG A 88 13.22 -11.91 19.86
C ARG A 88 14.53 -11.11 19.94
N GLY A 89 14.72 -10.13 19.07
CA GLY A 89 15.93 -9.28 19.00
C GLY A 89 16.99 -9.77 18.01
N GLU A 90 16.70 -10.79 17.19
CA GLU A 90 17.64 -11.21 16.15
C GLU A 90 17.74 -10.17 15.02
N SER A 91 18.93 -10.02 14.46
CA SER A 91 19.11 -9.17 13.28
C SER A 91 18.37 -9.75 12.07
N ILE A 92 17.86 -8.88 11.19
CA ILE A 92 17.18 -9.27 9.95
C ILE A 92 18.06 -10.20 9.11
N LYS A 93 19.37 -9.94 9.09
CA LYS A 93 20.38 -10.79 8.44
C LYS A 93 20.34 -12.23 8.94
N ALA A 94 20.45 -12.41 10.26
CA ALA A 94 20.42 -13.74 10.86
C ALA A 94 19.07 -14.44 10.59
N ALA A 95 17.97 -13.71 10.75
CA ALA A 95 16.64 -14.28 10.61
C ALA A 95 16.34 -14.76 9.17
N VAL A 96 16.77 -13.98 8.19
CA VAL A 96 16.60 -14.30 6.78
C VAL A 96 17.47 -15.49 6.35
N GLN A 97 18.68 -15.61 6.89
CA GLN A 97 19.53 -16.79 6.69
C GLN A 97 18.91 -18.04 7.30
N ASN A 98 18.37 -17.95 8.52
CA ASN A 98 17.65 -19.04 9.18
C ASN A 98 16.42 -19.49 8.37
N ALA A 99 15.71 -18.55 7.74
CA ALA A 99 14.56 -18.82 6.89
C ALA A 99 14.92 -19.38 5.50
N GLY A 100 16.19 -19.28 5.07
CA GLY A 100 16.67 -19.75 3.77
C GLY A 100 16.31 -18.85 2.59
N ILE A 101 16.05 -17.56 2.83
CA ILE A 101 15.76 -16.57 1.77
C ILE A 101 16.81 -15.45 1.77
N SER A 102 16.74 -14.52 0.81
CA SER A 102 17.60 -13.33 0.80
C SER A 102 16.89 -12.12 1.39
N GLU A 103 17.64 -11.15 1.93
CA GLU A 103 17.05 -9.93 2.52
C GLU A 103 16.20 -9.18 1.51
N GLN A 104 16.66 -9.14 0.26
CA GLN A 104 15.92 -8.53 -0.85
C GLN A 104 14.55 -9.20 -1.07
N THR A 105 14.50 -10.53 -0.91
CA THR A 105 13.25 -11.31 -1.04
C THR A 105 12.31 -11.00 0.12
N TYR A 106 12.84 -10.97 1.34
CA TYR A 106 12.10 -10.56 2.53
C TYR A 106 11.44 -9.18 2.35
N TYR A 107 12.19 -8.16 1.95
CA TYR A 107 11.62 -6.82 1.76
C TYR A 107 10.60 -6.75 0.62
N HIS A 108 10.82 -7.48 -0.49
CA HIS A 108 9.83 -7.55 -1.57
C HIS A 108 8.52 -8.18 -1.10
N TRP A 109 8.58 -9.31 -0.41
CA TRP A 109 7.38 -9.99 0.08
C TRP A 109 6.68 -9.20 1.19
N LYS A 110 7.44 -8.59 2.11
CA LYS A 110 6.89 -7.73 3.16
C LYS A 110 6.12 -6.54 2.57
N ARG A 111 6.67 -5.90 1.53
CA ARG A 111 6.00 -4.80 0.81
C ARG A 111 4.75 -5.30 0.10
N ALA A 112 4.82 -6.44 -0.58
CA ALA A 112 3.66 -7.00 -1.28
C ALA A 112 2.53 -7.39 -0.32
N ALA A 113 2.86 -8.04 0.81
CA ALA A 113 1.89 -8.42 1.84
C ALA A 113 1.14 -7.20 2.40
N GLY A 114 1.87 -6.11 2.73
CA GLY A 114 1.24 -4.88 3.21
C GLY A 114 0.40 -4.15 2.15
N GLN A 115 0.74 -4.28 0.87
CA GLN A 115 -0.07 -3.70 -0.21
C GLN A 115 -1.39 -4.45 -0.43
N THR A 116 -1.37 -5.78 -0.31
CA THR A 116 -2.59 -6.60 -0.45
C THR A 116 -3.59 -6.28 0.66
N THR A 117 -3.15 -6.24 1.92
CA THR A 117 -4.05 -5.93 3.05
C THR A 117 -4.64 -4.54 2.93
N GLN A 118 -3.83 -3.53 2.60
CA GLN A 118 -4.32 -2.17 2.37
C GLN A 118 -5.33 -2.10 1.22
N SER A 119 -5.10 -2.81 0.12
CA SER A 119 -6.02 -2.84 -1.01
C SER A 119 -7.38 -3.43 -0.61
N ASP A 120 -7.39 -4.50 0.18
CA ASP A 120 -8.65 -5.15 0.58
C ASP A 120 -9.42 -4.33 1.63
N GLU A 121 -8.72 -3.73 2.59
CA GLU A 121 -9.31 -2.76 3.53
C GLU A 121 -9.95 -1.57 2.79
N LEU A 122 -9.29 -1.03 1.77
CA LEU A 122 -9.83 0.07 0.96
C LEU A 122 -11.10 -0.34 0.20
N LYS A 123 -11.17 -1.57 -0.34
CA LYS A 123 -12.38 -2.07 -1.02
C LYS A 123 -13.56 -2.16 -0.04
N ASP A 124 -13.31 -2.62 1.18
CA ASP A 124 -14.36 -2.74 2.19
C ASP A 124 -14.82 -1.37 2.71
N LEU A 125 -13.92 -0.39 2.82
CA LEU A 125 -14.29 0.99 3.11
C LEU A 125 -15.22 1.57 2.04
N VAL A 126 -14.92 1.38 0.74
CA VAL A 126 -15.79 1.83 -0.35
C VAL A 126 -17.18 1.21 -0.27
N LYS A 127 -17.28 -0.11 -0.03
CA LYS A 127 -18.58 -0.79 0.13
C LYS A 127 -19.37 -0.23 1.32
N LEU A 128 -18.70 0.07 2.43
CA LEU A 128 -19.35 0.67 3.59
C LEU A 128 -19.85 2.09 3.31
N GLU A 129 -19.09 2.89 2.56
CA GLU A 129 -19.53 4.22 2.13
C GLU A 129 -20.76 4.17 1.22
N GLU A 130 -20.78 3.24 0.27
CA GLU A 130 -21.93 3.01 -0.62
C GLU A 130 -23.19 2.61 0.16
N GLU A 131 -23.06 1.65 1.09
CA GLU A 131 -24.18 1.22 1.93
C GLU A 131 -24.63 2.36 2.85
N ASN A 132 -23.72 3.14 3.42
CA ASN A 132 -24.07 4.30 4.23
C ASN A 132 -24.85 5.35 3.43
N ALA A 133 -24.42 5.64 2.20
CA ALA A 133 -25.12 6.54 1.29
C ALA A 133 -26.53 6.03 0.95
N ARG A 134 -26.65 4.73 0.67
CA ARG A 134 -27.94 4.07 0.42
C ARG A 134 -28.87 4.17 1.63
N LEU A 135 -28.37 3.86 2.83
CA LEU A 135 -29.14 3.91 4.07
C LEU A 135 -29.60 5.33 4.39
N LYS A 136 -28.72 6.33 4.23
CA LYS A 136 -29.08 7.75 4.38
C LYS A 136 -30.20 8.17 3.43
N LYS A 137 -30.15 7.72 2.17
CA LYS A 137 -31.20 7.99 1.19
C LYS A 137 -32.54 7.36 1.61
N LEU A 138 -32.53 6.08 1.98
CA LEU A 138 -33.75 5.39 2.45
C LEU A 138 -34.34 6.04 3.69
N LEU A 139 -33.49 6.45 4.65
CA LEU A 139 -33.93 7.17 5.85
C LEU A 139 -34.58 8.50 5.48
N ALA A 140 -33.95 9.29 4.61
CA ALA A 140 -34.51 10.56 4.16
C ALA A 140 -35.85 10.38 3.44
N ASP A 141 -35.99 9.36 2.60
CA ASP A 141 -37.23 9.06 1.90
C ASP A 141 -38.34 8.63 2.86
N ARG A 142 -38.01 7.82 3.88
CA ARG A 142 -38.93 7.44 4.94
C ARG A 142 -39.41 8.64 5.74
N LEU A 143 -38.48 9.48 6.20
CA LEU A 143 -38.80 10.69 6.95
C LEU A 143 -39.66 11.66 6.13
N ARG A 144 -39.40 11.80 4.82
CA ARG A 144 -40.26 12.62 3.94
C ARG A 144 -41.68 12.09 3.86
N LYS A 145 -41.86 10.76 3.75
CA LYS A 145 -43.19 10.14 3.73
C LYS A 145 -43.92 10.36 5.06
N GLU A 146 -43.27 10.05 6.18
CA GLU A 146 -43.84 10.24 7.52
C GLU A 146 -44.20 11.72 7.76
N ASN A 147 -43.31 12.65 7.41
CA ASN A 147 -43.59 14.09 7.51
C ASN A 147 -44.77 14.52 6.63
N ALA A 148 -44.88 14.00 5.40
CA ALA A 148 -46.01 14.31 4.53
C ALA A 148 -47.33 13.79 5.12
N GLU A 149 -47.33 12.58 5.70
CA GLU A 149 -48.51 12.04 6.41
C GLU A 149 -48.88 12.87 7.63
N LEU A 150 -47.91 13.29 8.43
CA LEU A 150 -48.15 14.15 9.59
C LEU A 150 -48.72 15.51 9.16
N ARG A 151 -48.17 16.14 8.12
CA ARG A 151 -48.70 17.39 7.57
C ARG A 151 -50.13 17.25 7.08
N LYS A 152 -50.46 16.15 6.40
CA LYS A 152 -51.84 15.83 6.00
C LYS A 152 -52.77 15.68 7.21
N LYS A 153 -52.34 14.95 8.26
CA LYS A 153 -53.12 14.76 9.50
C LYS A 153 -53.34 16.07 10.25
N LEU A 154 -52.37 16.98 10.21
CA LEU A 154 -52.45 18.30 10.84
C LEU A 154 -53.17 19.35 9.98
N GLY A 155 -53.62 19.00 8.76
CA GLY A 155 -54.25 19.95 7.84
C GLY A 155 -53.31 21.04 7.31
N LEU A 156 -51.99 20.80 7.36
CA LEU A 156 -50.92 21.70 6.91
C LEU A 156 -50.42 21.37 5.48
N ALA A 157 -51.24 20.62 4.73
CA ALA A 157 -50.95 20.12 3.38
C ALA A 157 -51.54 21.03 2.31
#